data_AF-A0A1M5G2M8-F1
#
_entry.id   AF-A0A1M5G2M8-F1
#
_cell.length_a   1.000
_cell.length_b   1.000
_cell.length_c   1.000
_cell.angle_alpha   90.00
_cell.angle_beta   90.00
_cell.angle_gamma   90.00
#
_symmetry.space_group_name_H-M   'P 1'
#
loop_
_entity.id
_entity.type
_entity.pdbx_description
1 polymer ?
#
loop_
_entity_poly.entity_id
_entity_poly.type
_entity_poly.pdbx_seq_one_letter_code
_entity_poly.pdbx_strand_id
1 'polypeptide(L)'
;MNVVRPEQGRVEDLTLLEGLELRGGKVNALIRHAVAALLNASNPDVSYDLSVSEVVEKFNDSVSGGDIEATKNNFESFNEQGCPLN
;
A
#
# COMPACT_ATOMS: atom_id res chain seq x y z
N MET A 1 2.42 -2.87 14.01
CA MET A 1 0.93 -2.87 14.11
C MET A 1 0.42 -4.31 14.02
N ASN A 2 -0.78 -4.59 14.52
CA ASN A 2 -1.41 -5.91 14.34
C ASN A 2 -2.37 -5.86 13.14
N VAL A 3 -2.35 -6.89 12.30
CA VAL A 3 -3.36 -7.08 11.25
C VAL A 3 -4.60 -7.77 11.79
N VAL A 4 -5.74 -7.57 11.13
CA VAL A 4 -7.03 -8.17 11.56
C VAL A 4 -7.09 -9.68 11.30
N ARG A 5 -6.19 -10.22 10.48
CA ARG A 5 -6.07 -11.66 10.21
C ARG A 5 -4.99 -12.27 11.10
N PRO A 6 -5.34 -12.91 12.21
CA PRO A 6 -4.37 -13.39 13.20
C PRO A 6 -3.42 -14.47 12.66
N GLU A 7 -3.82 -15.21 11.62
CA GLU A 7 -2.98 -16.18 10.92
C GLU A 7 -1.83 -15.53 10.12
N GLN A 8 -1.95 -14.24 9.82
CA GLN A 8 -0.96 -13.45 9.07
C GLN A 8 -0.04 -12.61 9.98
N GLY A 9 -0.14 -12.73 11.31
CA GLY A 9 0.87 -12.20 12.24
C GLY A 9 0.96 -10.67 12.35
N ARG A 10 2.18 -10.14 12.42
CA ARG A 10 2.46 -8.69 12.46
C ARG A 10 2.79 -8.20 11.05
N VAL A 11 2.62 -6.90 10.80
CA VAL A 11 2.83 -6.31 9.46
C VAL A 11 4.23 -6.61 8.90
N GLU A 12 5.23 -6.58 9.76
CA GLU A 12 6.64 -6.86 9.44
C GLU A 12 6.94 -8.30 9.04
N ASP A 13 6.04 -9.24 9.29
CA ASP A 13 6.20 -10.66 8.97
C ASP A 13 5.55 -11.03 7.62
N LEU A 14 4.83 -10.09 7.00
CA LEU A 14 4.07 -10.34 5.77
C LEU A 14 4.97 -10.33 4.53
N THR A 15 4.71 -11.28 3.63
CA THR A 15 5.09 -11.13 2.22
C THR A 15 4.20 -10.11 1.51
N LEU A 16 4.67 -9.58 0.37
CA LEU A 16 3.86 -8.69 -0.47
C LEU A 16 2.55 -9.35 -0.92
N LEU A 17 2.57 -10.64 -1.22
CA LEU A 17 1.38 -11.40 -1.63
C LEU A 17 0.36 -11.48 -0.48
N GLU A 18 0.79 -11.85 0.72
CA GLU A 18 -0.11 -11.90 1.89
C GLU A 18 -0.68 -10.52 2.23
N GLY A 19 0.14 -9.47 2.09
CA GLY A 19 -0.28 -8.08 2.25
C GLY A 19 -1.39 -7.68 1.28
N LEU A 20 -1.31 -8.10 0.01
CA LEU A 20 -2.34 -7.86 -1.01
C LEU A 20 -3.65 -8.60 -0.72
N GLU A 21 -3.58 -9.76 -0.08
CA GLU A 21 -4.73 -10.62 0.24
C GLU A 21 -5.44 -10.26 1.55
N LEU A 22 -4.90 -9.32 2.33
CA LEU A 22 -5.52 -8.85 3.58
C LEU A 22 -6.96 -8.37 3.33
N ARG A 23 -7.85 -8.50 4.31
CA ARG A 23 -9.24 -7.98 4.20
C ARG A 23 -9.52 -6.93 5.27
N GLY A 24 -10.60 -6.18 5.10
CA GLY A 24 -11.02 -5.13 6.03
C GLY A 24 -10.33 -3.78 5.79
N GLY A 25 -10.59 -2.83 6.69
CA GLY A 25 -10.11 -1.43 6.63
C GLY A 25 -8.82 -1.16 7.43
N LYS A 26 -8.58 0.10 7.78
CA LYS A 26 -7.45 0.53 8.61
C LYS A 26 -6.10 0.08 8.05
N VAL A 27 -5.20 -0.39 8.91
CA VAL A 27 -3.86 -0.83 8.53
C VAL A 27 -3.89 -1.94 7.46
N ASN A 28 -4.89 -2.83 7.47
CA ASN A 28 -5.03 -3.85 6.44
C ASN A 28 -5.31 -3.25 5.07
N ALA A 29 -6.15 -2.21 4.99
CA ALA A 29 -6.40 -1.49 3.75
C ALA A 29 -5.17 -0.68 3.33
N LEU A 30 -4.49 -0.02 4.26
CA LEU A 30 -3.23 0.67 3.98
C LEU A 30 -2.21 -0.27 3.33
N ILE A 31 -2.00 -1.46 3.91
CA ILE A 31 -1.05 -2.45 3.36
C ILE A 31 -1.46 -2.86 1.95
N ARG A 32 -2.73 -3.22 1.72
CA ARG A 32 -3.21 -3.57 0.38
C ARG A 32 -2.95 -2.49 -0.65
N HIS A 33 -3.34 -1.24 -0.34
CA HIS A 33 -3.17 -0.12 -1.27
C HIS A 33 -1.70 0.27 -1.45
N ALA A 34 -0.86 0.13 -0.42
CA ALA A 34 0.58 0.34 -0.52
C ALA A 34 1.26 -0.71 -1.41
N VAL A 35 0.88 -1.99 -1.32
CA VAL A 35 1.39 -3.04 -2.21
C VAL A 35 0.97 -2.77 -3.65
N ALA A 36 -0.30 -2.40 -3.89
CA ALA A 36 -0.75 -2.02 -5.24
C ALA A 36 0.02 -0.80 -5.79
N ALA A 37 0.23 0.23 -4.96
CA ALA A 37 0.99 1.41 -5.35
C ALA A 37 2.46 1.08 -5.68
N LEU A 38 3.08 0.19 -4.89
CA LEU A 38 4.45 -0.26 -5.12
C LEU A 38 4.57 -1.01 -6.46
N LEU A 39 3.61 -1.89 -6.76
CA LEU A 39 3.58 -2.64 -8.01
C LEU A 39 3.36 -1.73 -9.23
N ASN A 40 2.45 -0.75 -9.12
CA ASN A 40 2.23 0.24 -10.18
C ASN A 40 3.48 1.12 -10.41
N ALA A 41 4.08 1.65 -9.34
CA ALA A 41 5.28 2.48 -9.40
C ALA A 41 6.52 1.75 -9.95
N SER A 42 6.57 0.42 -9.80
CA SER A 42 7.70 -0.41 -10.24
C SER A 42 7.56 -0.92 -11.68
N ASN A 43 6.39 -0.77 -12.30
CA ASN A 43 6.12 -1.33 -13.62
C ASN A 43 6.46 -0.30 -14.71
N PRO A 44 7.42 -0.59 -15.62
CA PRO A 44 7.82 0.34 -16.67
C PRO A 44 6.69 0.69 -17.67
N ASP A 45 5.67 -0.16 -17.79
CA ASP A 45 4.56 0.02 -18.72
C ASP A 45 3.35 0.74 -18.09
N VAL A 46 3.44 1.11 -16.81
CA VAL A 46 2.39 1.83 -16.07
C VAL A 46 2.88 3.24 -15.77
N SER A 47 2.21 4.26 -16.32
CA SER A 47 2.41 5.64 -15.88
C SER A 47 1.80 5.82 -14.51
N TYR A 48 2.63 5.82 -13.47
CA TYR A 48 2.22 6.03 -12.09
C TYR A 48 2.86 7.28 -11.50
N ASP A 49 2.08 8.09 -10.79
CA ASP A 49 2.51 9.42 -10.36
C ASP A 49 3.54 9.40 -9.23
N LEU A 50 3.60 8.30 -8.46
CA LEU A 50 4.58 8.13 -7.40
C LEU A 50 5.71 7.22 -7.85
N SER A 51 6.93 7.57 -7.47
CA SER A 51 8.07 6.66 -7.55
C SER A 51 8.01 5.57 -6.47
N VAL A 52 8.76 4.49 -6.68
CA VAL A 52 8.94 3.42 -5.70
C VAL A 52 9.42 3.95 -4.34
N SER A 53 10.37 4.90 -4.33
CA SER A 53 10.89 5.50 -3.08
C SER A 53 9.79 6.25 -2.33
N GLU A 54 9.00 7.06 -3.03
CA GLU A 54 7.91 7.82 -2.42
C GLU A 54 6.82 6.92 -1.84
N VAL A 55 6.52 5.79 -2.49
CA VAL A 55 5.58 4.80 -1.94
C VAL A 55 6.12 4.22 -0.62
N VAL A 56 7.39 3.81 -0.59
CA VAL A 56 8.01 3.22 0.60
C VAL A 56 8.10 4.22 1.75
N GLU A 57 8.53 5.46 1.46
CA GLU A 57 8.63 6.53 2.46
C GLU A 57 7.26 6.85 3.08
N LYS A 58 6.23 7.07 2.25
CA LYS A 58 4.86 7.34 2.73
C LYS A 58 4.31 6.21 3.60
N PHE A 59 4.56 4.95 3.22
CA PHE A 59 4.13 3.81 4.01
C PHE A 59 4.83 3.78 5.38
N ASN A 60 6.16 3.93 5.39
CA ASN A 60 6.96 3.91 6.62
C ASN A 60 6.60 5.08 7.57
N ASP A 61 6.39 6.27 7.04
CA ASP A 61 5.94 7.44 7.81
C ASP A 61 4.57 7.19 8.44
N SER A 62 3.65 6.58 7.68
CA SER A 62 2.32 6.23 8.18
C SER A 62 2.38 5.22 9.34
N VAL A 63 3.17 4.16 9.21
CA VAL A 63 3.27 3.11 10.24
C VAL A 63 4.20 3.46 11.41
N SER A 64 5.01 4.51 11.31
CA SER A 64 5.87 5.02 12.41
C SER A 64 5.18 6.02 13.33
N GLY A 65 3.91 6.35 13.06
CA GLY A 65 3.11 7.27 13.89
C GLY A 65 2.30 8.28 13.09
N GLY A 66 2.38 8.25 11.75
CA GLY A 66 1.56 9.07 10.86
C GLY A 66 0.10 8.62 10.75
N ASP A 67 -0.63 9.26 9.84
CA ASP A 67 -2.05 8.99 9.60
C ASP A 67 -2.23 7.82 8.61
N ILE A 68 -2.72 6.69 9.12
CA ILE A 68 -3.02 5.48 8.35
C ILE A 68 -4.14 5.71 7.33
N GLU A 69 -5.23 6.35 7.74
CA GLU A 69 -6.40 6.50 6.86
C GLU A 69 -6.10 7.52 5.76
N ALA A 70 -5.44 8.63 6.09
CA ALA A 70 -5.04 9.62 5.09
C ALA A 70 -4.04 9.01 4.08
N THR A 71 -3.05 8.24 4.54
CA THR A 71 -2.07 7.61 3.64
C THR A 71 -2.73 6.54 2.77
N LYS A 72 -3.63 5.73 3.35
CA LYS A 72 -4.42 4.75 2.61
C LYS A 72 -5.26 5.42 1.53
N ASN A 73 -5.95 6.53 1.83
CA ASN A 73 -6.75 7.27 0.86
C ASN A 73 -5.91 7.87 -0.26
N ASN A 74 -4.69 8.34 0.03
CA ASN A 74 -3.77 8.81 -1.00
C ASN A 74 -3.40 7.67 -1.96
N PHE A 75 -2.97 6.52 -1.45
CA PHE A 75 -2.66 5.38 -2.30
C PHE A 75 -3.88 4.86 -3.07
N GLU A 76 -5.06 4.80 -2.45
CA GLU A 76 -6.32 4.47 -3.13
C GLU A 76 -6.57 5.41 -4.30
N SER A 77 -6.50 6.73 -4.07
CA SER A 77 -6.65 7.73 -5.13
C SER A 77 -5.69 7.49 -6.29
N PHE A 78 -4.40 7.27 -6.03
CA PHE A 78 -3.39 7.03 -7.09
C PHE A 78 -3.64 5.73 -7.85
N ASN A 79 -4.02 4.65 -7.15
CA ASN A 79 -4.32 3.36 -7.75
C ASN A 79 -5.59 3.37 -8.61
N GLU A 80 -6.51 4.30 -8.37
CA GLU A 80 -7.82 4.38 -9.03
C GLU A 80 -7.92 5.48 -10.11
N GLN A 81 -6.82 6.18 -10.46
CA GLN A 81 -6.82 7.29 -11.43
C GLN A 81 -7.17 6.88 -12.89
N GLY A 82 -7.47 5.61 -13.14
CA GLY A 82 -7.58 5.05 -14.49
C GLY A 82 -6.20 4.71 -15.06
N CYS A 83 -6.17 3.96 -16.17
CA CYS A 83 -4.94 3.46 -16.78
C CYS A 83 -4.54 4.34 -17.98
N PRO A 84 -3.67 5.36 -17.83
CA PRO A 84 -2.91 5.87 -18.96
C PRO A 84 -1.80 4.85 -19.24
N LEU A 85 -2.08 3.91 -20.15
CA LEU A 85 -1.01 3.10 -20.75
C LEU A 85 0.00 4.06 -21.41
N ASN A 86 1.29 3.75 -21.26
CA ASN A 86 2.39 4.49 -21.90
C ASN A 86 2.41 4.30 -23.43
#